data_AF-A0A7Y0XYG6-F1
#
_entry.id   AF-A0A7Y0XYG6-F1
#
_cell.length_a   1.000
_cell.length_b   1.000
_cell.length_c   1.000
_cell.angle_alpha   90.00
_cell.angle_beta   90.00
_cell.angle_gamma   90.00
#
_symmetry.space_group_name_H-M   'P 1'
#
loop_
_entity.id
_entity.type
_entity.pdbx_description
1 polymer ?
#
loop_
_entity_poly.entity_id
_entity_poly.type
_entity_poly.pdbx_seq_one_letter_code
_entity_poly.pdbx_strand_id
1 'polypeptide(L)'
;MSKSLLALYSLQFAGERETELEKFLHSELLREEKGFNEIVQRLSDMADSFGFREQFFEMKEGLRTDSVVALKNGRIRLYCLRWSSILVIVGSGGIKTAQTYQKDIALRNIVPELQELDKLISRRQRSGEIEIDHDTGEMSGNLIFTSGDLS
;
A
#
# COMPACT_ATOMS: atom_id res chain seq x y z
N MET A 1 18.45 21.62 -5.99
CA MET A 1 17.19 20.87 -6.08
C MET A 1 16.63 20.76 -4.67
N SER A 2 15.42 21.27 -4.44
CA SER A 2 14.71 20.98 -3.19
C SER A 2 14.46 19.48 -3.13
N LYS A 3 14.73 18.83 -1.99
CA LYS A 3 14.33 17.44 -1.78
C LYS A 3 12.80 17.45 -1.75
N SER A 4 12.15 16.90 -2.78
CA SER A 4 10.72 16.63 -2.72
C SER A 4 10.51 15.70 -1.53
N LEU A 5 9.66 16.12 -0.60
CA LEU A 5 9.22 15.24 0.47
C LEU A 5 8.31 14.19 -0.17
N LEU A 6 8.51 12.93 0.24
CA LEU A 6 7.77 11.79 -0.25
C LEU A 6 6.94 11.24 0.92
N ALA A 7 5.68 10.95 0.68
CA ALA A 7 4.76 10.45 1.68
C ALA A 7 4.54 8.94 1.52
N LEU A 8 4.91 8.20 2.55
CA LEU A 8 4.63 6.77 2.68
C LEU A 8 3.75 6.57 3.90
N TYR A 9 2.52 6.13 3.66
CA TYR A 9 1.59 5.71 4.71
C TYR A 9 1.48 4.19 4.75
N SER A 10 0.95 3.66 5.85
CA SER A 10 0.55 2.26 5.92
C SER A 10 -0.78 2.13 6.66
N LEU A 11 -1.61 1.18 6.22
CA LEU A 11 -2.86 0.86 6.89
C LEU A 11 -2.57 0.38 8.31
N GLN A 12 -3.42 0.79 9.25
CA GLN A 12 -3.47 0.23 10.60
C GLN A 12 -4.93 -0.10 10.92
N PHE A 13 -5.22 -1.36 11.19
CA PHE A 13 -6.56 -1.77 11.60
C PHE A 13 -6.81 -1.40 13.06
N ALA A 14 -8.05 -1.05 13.38
CA ALA A 14 -8.44 -0.67 14.73
C ALA A 14 -8.14 -1.78 15.73
N GLY A 15 -7.45 -1.42 16.83
CA GLY A 15 -7.04 -2.37 17.87
C GLY A 15 -5.69 -3.06 17.61
N GLU A 16 -5.13 -2.93 16.41
CA GLU A 16 -3.79 -3.46 16.09
C GLU A 16 -2.70 -2.50 16.57
N ARG A 17 -1.62 -3.04 17.12
CA ARG A 17 -0.47 -2.25 17.57
C ARG A 17 0.45 -1.83 16.42
N GLU A 18 0.46 -2.63 15.38
CA GLU A 18 1.35 -2.48 14.23
C GLU A 18 0.53 -2.10 13.00
N THR A 19 1.12 -1.25 12.17
CA THR A 19 0.70 -1.05 10.79
C THR A 19 0.92 -2.32 9.98
N GLU A 20 0.23 -2.44 8.86
CA GLU A 20 0.38 -3.58 7.96
C GLU A 20 1.78 -3.64 7.33
N LEU A 21 2.46 -2.50 7.14
CA LEU A 21 3.87 -2.48 6.74
C LEU A 21 4.77 -3.05 7.85
N GLU A 22 4.57 -2.67 9.11
CA GLU A 22 5.34 -3.23 10.22
C GLU A 22 5.13 -4.74 10.34
N LYS A 23 3.88 -5.22 10.25
CA LYS A 23 3.57 -6.66 10.24
C LYS A 23 4.26 -7.37 9.07
N PHE A 24 4.25 -6.77 7.88
CA PHE A 24 4.98 -7.30 6.72
C PHE A 24 6.49 -7.37 7.00
N LEU A 25 7.06 -6.30 7.55
CA LEU A 25 8.48 -6.21 7.86
C LEU A 25 8.89 -7.16 8.97
N HIS A 26 8.04 -7.42 9.98
CA HIS A 26 8.34 -8.25 11.15
C HIS A 26 8.00 -9.74 10.95
N SER A 27 7.28 -10.10 9.89
CA SER A 27 6.91 -11.48 9.60
C SER A 27 8.14 -12.37 9.34
N GLU A 28 8.43 -13.30 10.26
CA GLU A 28 9.51 -14.28 10.13
C GLU A 28 9.36 -15.11 8.85
N LEU A 29 8.14 -15.57 8.58
CA LEU A 29 7.79 -16.32 7.37
C LEU A 29 8.17 -15.55 6.10
N LEU A 30 7.89 -14.24 6.04
CA LEU A 30 8.22 -13.45 4.85
C LEU A 30 9.73 -13.19 4.75
N ARG A 31 10.42 -12.97 5.89
CA ARG A 31 11.87 -12.77 5.94
C ARG A 31 12.67 -13.96 5.40
N GLU A 32 12.14 -15.18 5.54
CA GLU A 32 12.75 -16.39 4.99
C GLU A 32 12.51 -16.58 3.48
N GLU A 33 11.51 -15.91 2.91
CA GLU A 33 11.19 -16.07 1.50
C GLU A 33 12.21 -15.36 0.61
N LYS A 34 12.63 -16.08 -0.44
CA LYS A 34 13.50 -15.51 -1.46
C LYS A 34 12.83 -14.30 -2.09
N GLY A 35 13.49 -13.16 -1.98
CA GLY A 35 13.07 -11.92 -2.57
C GLY A 35 12.60 -10.86 -1.59
N PHE A 36 12.53 -11.17 -0.29
CA PHE A 36 12.04 -10.25 0.74
C PHE A 36 12.92 -9.00 0.85
N ASN A 37 14.23 -9.20 0.99
CA ASN A 37 15.18 -8.09 1.14
C ASN A 37 15.17 -7.17 -0.09
N GLU A 38 14.95 -7.70 -1.29
CA GLU A 38 14.84 -6.90 -2.50
C GLU A 38 13.55 -6.07 -2.54
N ILE A 39 12.46 -6.54 -1.93
CA ILE A 39 11.22 -5.75 -1.77
C ILE A 39 11.46 -4.61 -0.77
N VAL A 40 12.06 -4.91 0.37
CA VAL A 40 12.38 -3.93 1.41
C VAL A 40 13.36 -2.87 0.88
N GLN A 41 14.42 -3.30 0.19
CA GLN A 41 15.39 -2.39 -0.42
C GLN A 41 14.72 -1.50 -1.47
N ARG A 42 13.88 -2.05 -2.34
CA ARG A 42 13.15 -1.26 -3.35
C ARG A 42 12.23 -0.23 -2.70
N LEU A 43 11.55 -0.58 -1.62
CA LEU A 43 10.71 0.37 -0.87
C LEU A 43 11.55 1.50 -0.26
N SER A 44 12.71 1.18 0.34
CA SER A 44 13.66 2.16 0.87
C SER A 44 14.18 3.09 -0.23
N ASP A 45 14.65 2.52 -1.35
CA ASP A 45 15.18 3.27 -2.48
C ASP A 45 14.16 4.27 -3.05
N MET A 46 12.89 3.86 -3.15
CA MET A 46 11.80 4.75 -3.55
C MET A 46 11.60 5.88 -2.54
N ALA A 47 11.52 5.57 -1.24
CA ALA A 47 11.29 6.57 -0.20
C ALA A 47 12.47 7.54 -0.02
N ASP A 48 13.70 7.10 -0.27
CA ASP A 48 14.90 7.89 -0.02
C ASP A 48 15.34 8.73 -1.22
N SER A 49 15.16 8.21 -2.45
CA SER A 49 15.87 8.72 -3.63
C SER A 49 15.05 8.86 -4.91
N PHE A 50 14.06 7.98 -5.15
CA PHE A 50 13.46 7.87 -6.49
C PHE A 50 11.98 8.26 -6.60
N GLY A 51 11.28 8.36 -5.47
CA GLY A 51 9.83 8.45 -5.45
C GLY A 51 9.13 7.17 -5.93
N PHE A 52 7.81 7.19 -5.88
CA PHE A 52 6.95 6.04 -6.19
C PHE A 52 6.58 5.99 -7.67
N ARG A 53 7.58 5.87 -8.54
CA ARG A 53 7.37 5.81 -10.01
C ARG A 53 6.78 4.45 -10.42
N GLU A 54 5.91 4.45 -11.44
CA GLU A 54 5.21 3.24 -11.92
C GLU A 54 6.13 2.05 -12.22
N GLN A 55 7.31 2.32 -12.77
CA GLN A 55 8.31 1.31 -13.13
C GLN A 55 8.75 0.41 -11.96
N PHE A 56 8.55 0.83 -10.71
CA PHE A 56 8.91 0.03 -9.53
C PHE A 56 7.82 -0.99 -9.14
N PHE A 57 6.62 -0.85 -9.71
CA PHE A 57 5.43 -1.59 -9.32
C PHE A 57 4.88 -2.48 -10.44
N GLU A 58 4.16 -3.51 -10.03
CA GLU A 58 3.27 -4.27 -10.90
C GLU A 58 1.90 -3.58 -10.95
N MET A 59 1.58 -2.98 -12.11
CA MET A 59 0.40 -2.14 -12.31
C MET A 59 -0.90 -2.92 -12.60
N LYS A 60 -0.83 -4.26 -12.74
CA LYS A 60 -1.98 -5.11 -13.16
C LYS A 60 -2.49 -5.99 -12.02
N GLU A 61 -2.49 -5.48 -10.80
CA GLU A 61 -2.92 -6.21 -9.60
C GLU A 61 -4.26 -5.69 -9.02
N GLY A 62 -4.87 -4.67 -9.66
CA GLY A 62 -6.22 -4.15 -9.38
C GLY A 62 -7.08 -3.98 -10.64
N LEU A 63 -8.09 -3.12 -10.55
CA LEU A 63 -8.87 -2.62 -11.69
C LEU A 63 -8.07 -1.58 -12.45
N ARG A 64 -8.36 -1.40 -13.74
CA ARG A 64 -7.71 -0.38 -14.58
C ARG A 64 -7.93 1.06 -14.08
N THR A 65 -8.93 1.27 -13.24
CA THR A 65 -9.37 2.59 -12.77
C THR A 65 -9.05 2.85 -11.30
N ASP A 66 -8.47 1.87 -10.60
CA ASP A 66 -8.07 2.04 -9.21
C ASP A 66 -6.56 2.30 -9.10
N SER A 67 -6.13 2.68 -7.91
CA SER A 67 -4.72 2.96 -7.60
C SER A 67 -3.97 1.72 -7.11
N VAL A 68 -4.54 0.51 -7.19
CA VAL A 68 -3.96 -0.69 -6.59
C VAL A 68 -2.79 -1.21 -7.41
N VAL A 69 -1.64 -1.35 -6.75
CA VAL A 69 -0.40 -1.88 -7.32
C VAL A 69 0.25 -2.87 -6.37
N ALA A 70 1.27 -3.59 -6.82
CA ALA A 70 2.09 -4.40 -5.93
C ALA A 70 3.59 -4.23 -6.16
N LEU A 71 4.37 -4.22 -5.08
CA LEU A 71 5.78 -4.59 -5.16
C LEU A 71 5.89 -6.11 -5.20
N LYS A 72 6.65 -6.62 -6.17
CA LYS A 72 6.73 -8.04 -6.47
C LYS A 72 8.15 -8.51 -6.64
N ASN A 73 8.49 -9.61 -5.96
CA ASN A 73 9.68 -10.39 -6.22
C ASN A 73 9.41 -11.86 -5.88
N GLY A 74 9.81 -12.79 -6.74
CA GLY A 74 9.56 -14.22 -6.52
C GLY A 74 8.07 -14.52 -6.29
N ARG A 75 7.69 -14.96 -5.08
CA ARG A 75 6.29 -15.18 -4.62
C ARG A 75 5.76 -14.08 -3.69
N ILE A 76 6.61 -13.17 -3.23
CA ILE A 76 6.25 -12.10 -2.29
C ILE A 76 5.56 -10.97 -3.03
N ARG A 77 4.40 -10.53 -2.52
CA ARG A 77 3.59 -9.40 -3.00
C ARG A 77 3.39 -8.47 -1.81
N LEU A 78 3.70 -7.19 -1.97
CA LEU A 78 3.30 -6.13 -1.04
C LEU A 78 2.35 -5.20 -1.79
N TYR A 79 1.06 -5.28 -1.46
CA TYR A 79 0.01 -4.52 -2.12
C TYR A 79 -0.05 -3.10 -1.57
N CYS A 80 -0.21 -2.12 -2.47
CA CYS A 80 -0.20 -0.70 -2.14
C CYS A 80 -1.28 0.04 -2.94
N LEU A 81 -1.67 1.23 -2.48
CA LEU A 81 -2.30 2.25 -3.30
C LEU A 81 -1.23 3.25 -3.73
N ARG A 82 -0.99 3.35 -5.04
CA ARG A 82 -0.09 4.35 -5.61
C ARG A 82 -0.91 5.49 -6.18
N TRP A 83 -1.08 6.54 -5.38
CA TRP A 83 -1.84 7.72 -5.76
C TRP A 83 -1.06 8.67 -6.68
N SER A 84 0.27 8.75 -6.52
CA SER A 84 1.12 9.57 -7.37
C SER A 84 2.58 9.08 -7.35
N SER A 85 3.49 9.83 -7.98
CA SER A 85 4.93 9.58 -7.82
C SER A 85 5.49 10.00 -6.46
N ILE A 86 4.70 10.66 -5.61
CA ILE A 86 5.14 11.19 -4.31
C ILE A 86 4.32 10.65 -3.13
N LEU A 87 3.20 9.96 -3.38
CA LEU A 87 2.37 9.34 -2.36
C LEU A 87 2.11 7.85 -2.66
N VAL A 88 2.47 7.00 -1.69
CA VAL A 88 2.06 5.60 -1.65
C VAL A 88 1.47 5.25 -0.28
N ILE A 89 0.46 4.39 -0.27
CA ILE A 89 -0.16 3.86 0.94
C ILE A 89 0.03 2.34 0.90
N VAL A 90 0.81 1.81 1.84
CA VAL A 90 1.06 0.37 1.97
C VAL A 90 -0.14 -0.29 2.62
N GLY A 91 -0.78 -1.19 1.86
CA GLY A 91 -1.79 -2.11 2.33
C GLY A 91 -1.16 -3.23 3.12
N SER A 92 -1.30 -4.47 2.67
CA SER A 92 -0.71 -5.64 3.31
C SER A 92 0.08 -6.47 2.31
N GLY A 93 0.80 -7.48 2.79
CA GLY A 93 1.67 -8.30 1.94
C GLY A 93 1.74 -9.75 2.37
N GLY A 94 2.16 -10.60 1.44
CA GLY A 94 2.14 -12.04 1.65
C GLY A 94 2.81 -12.83 0.53
N ILE A 95 2.77 -14.15 0.69
CA ILE A 95 3.33 -15.10 -0.27
C ILE A 95 2.19 -15.60 -1.16
N LYS A 96 2.23 -15.24 -2.44
CA LYS A 96 1.29 -15.73 -3.44
C LYS A 96 1.66 -17.17 -3.81
N THR A 97 0.88 -18.14 -3.32
CA THR A 97 1.03 -19.57 -3.65
C THR A 97 -0.14 -20.04 -4.47
N ALA A 98 0.08 -20.87 -5.49
CA ALA A 98 -1.00 -21.40 -6.32
C ALA A 98 -1.90 -22.47 -5.63
N GLN A 99 -1.60 -22.90 -4.39
CA GLN A 99 -2.24 -24.10 -3.81
C GLN A 99 -2.60 -24.06 -2.32
N THR A 100 -2.26 -23.06 -1.52
CA THR A 100 -2.65 -23.06 -0.09
C THR A 100 -3.80 -22.09 0.16
N TYR A 101 -5.00 -22.67 0.25
CA TYR A 101 -6.29 -21.99 0.45
C TYR A 101 -6.23 -20.87 1.50
N GLN A 102 -5.52 -21.04 2.62
CA GLN A 102 -5.47 -20.06 3.71
C GLN A 102 -4.68 -18.78 3.41
N LYS A 103 -3.48 -18.87 2.82
CA LYS A 103 -2.68 -17.68 2.46
C LYS A 103 -3.25 -16.96 1.25
N ASP A 104 -3.84 -17.72 0.33
CA ASP A 104 -4.55 -17.18 -0.82
C ASP A 104 -5.85 -16.47 -0.39
N ILE A 105 -6.56 -16.95 0.64
CA ILE A 105 -7.71 -16.23 1.24
C ILE A 105 -7.28 -14.90 1.85
N ALA A 106 -6.18 -14.85 2.60
CA ALA A 106 -5.68 -13.59 3.15
C ALA A 106 -5.34 -12.60 2.03
N LEU A 107 -4.64 -13.04 0.98
CA LEU A 107 -4.34 -12.20 -0.18
C LEU A 107 -5.58 -11.82 -1.01
N ARG A 108 -6.61 -12.68 -1.04
CA ARG A 108 -7.86 -12.43 -1.77
C ARG A 108 -8.65 -11.26 -1.23
N ASN A 109 -8.56 -10.98 0.07
CA ASN A 109 -9.30 -9.87 0.68
C ASN A 109 -8.55 -8.54 0.60
N ILE A 110 -7.21 -8.56 0.49
CA ILE A 110 -6.39 -7.33 0.44
C ILE A 110 -6.78 -6.44 -0.75
N VAL A 111 -6.90 -7.01 -1.95
CA VAL A 111 -7.20 -6.19 -3.15
C VAL A 111 -8.59 -5.54 -3.05
N PRO A 112 -9.69 -6.26 -2.77
CA PRO A 112 -11.00 -5.65 -2.52
C PRO A 112 -11.00 -4.59 -1.43
N GLU A 113 -10.29 -4.81 -0.32
CA GLU A 113 -10.17 -3.84 0.78
C GLU A 113 -9.48 -2.55 0.32
N LEU A 114 -8.36 -2.68 -0.40
CA LEU A 114 -7.64 -1.53 -0.95
C LEU A 114 -8.47 -0.79 -2.01
N GLN A 115 -9.22 -1.50 -2.84
CA GLN A 115 -10.12 -0.89 -3.82
C GLN A 115 -11.20 -0.05 -3.17
N GLU A 116 -11.74 -0.53 -2.05
CA GLU A 116 -12.75 0.21 -1.33
C GLU A 116 -12.16 1.42 -0.61
N LEU A 117 -11.01 1.23 0.04
CA LEU A 117 -10.26 2.33 0.63
C LEU A 117 -9.92 3.43 -0.40
N ASP A 118 -9.46 3.05 -1.60
CA ASP A 118 -9.14 3.98 -2.69
C ASP A 118 -10.34 4.86 -3.07
N LYS A 119 -11.53 4.26 -3.14
CA LYS A 119 -12.79 5.00 -3.38
C LYS A 119 -13.11 5.94 -2.22
N LEU A 120 -12.94 5.49 -0.97
CA LEU A 120 -13.25 6.30 0.21
C LEU A 120 -12.32 7.50 0.33
N ILE A 121 -11.00 7.32 0.15
CA ILE A 121 -10.04 8.42 0.13
C ILE A 121 -10.43 9.39 -1.00
N SER A 122 -10.74 8.89 -2.20
CA SER A 122 -11.17 9.71 -3.33
C SER A 122 -12.46 10.51 -3.04
N ARG A 123 -13.43 9.92 -2.33
CA ARG A 123 -14.66 10.62 -1.91
C ARG A 123 -14.34 11.73 -0.92
N ARG A 124 -13.55 11.44 0.12
CA ARG A 124 -13.18 12.42 1.15
C ARG A 124 -12.29 13.53 0.62
N GLN A 125 -11.44 13.25 -0.37
CA GLN A 125 -10.68 14.29 -1.07
C GLN A 125 -11.62 15.24 -1.83
N ARG A 126 -12.63 14.70 -2.53
CA ARG A 126 -13.61 15.53 -3.26
C ARG A 126 -14.53 16.33 -2.35
N SER A 127 -14.87 15.82 -1.16
CA SER A 127 -15.69 16.54 -0.17
C SER A 127 -14.88 17.55 0.65
N GLY A 128 -13.54 17.50 0.60
CA GLY A 128 -12.66 18.34 1.40
C GLY A 128 -12.42 17.82 2.83
N GLU A 129 -12.84 16.59 3.14
CA GLU A 129 -12.56 15.92 4.41
C GLU A 129 -11.12 15.40 4.51
N ILE A 130 -10.49 15.13 3.37
CA ILE A 130 -9.06 14.83 3.26
C ILE A 130 -8.43 15.86 2.33
N GLU A 131 -7.30 16.43 2.77
CA GLU A 131 -6.43 17.22 1.92
C GLU A 131 -5.15 16.44 1.65
N ILE A 132 -4.67 16.49 0.41
CA ILE A 132 -3.42 15.86 -0.01
C ILE A 132 -2.56 16.96 -0.61
N ASP A 133 -1.45 17.26 0.02
CA ASP A 133 -0.50 18.24 -0.47
C ASP A 133 0.11 17.77 -1.80
N HIS A 134 0.08 18.63 -2.82
CA HIS A 134 0.51 18.28 -4.17
C HIS A 134 2.03 18.20 -4.35
N ASP A 135 2.80 18.81 -3.46
CA ASP A 135 4.26 18.88 -3.52
C ASP A 135 4.93 17.83 -2.63
N THR A 136 4.28 17.45 -1.52
CA THR A 136 4.81 16.51 -0.51
C THR A 136 4.08 15.17 -0.48
N GLY A 137 2.83 15.12 -0.95
CA GLY A 137 1.96 13.97 -0.83
C GLY A 137 1.42 13.75 0.59
N GLU A 138 1.70 14.65 1.53
CA GLU A 138 1.20 14.55 2.91
C GLU A 138 -0.33 14.61 2.90
N MET A 139 -0.94 13.64 3.60
CA MET A 139 -2.37 13.56 3.80
C MET A 139 -2.73 14.14 5.17
N SER A 140 -3.78 14.97 5.21
CA SER A 140 -4.34 15.52 6.44
C SER A 140 -5.87 15.47 6.44
N GLY A 141 -6.49 15.72 7.60
CA GLY A 141 -7.94 15.63 7.78
C GLY A 141 -8.41 14.28 8.32
N ASN A 142 -9.54 13.78 7.82
CA ASN A 142 -10.16 12.55 8.30
C ASN A 142 -9.57 11.30 7.63
N LEU A 143 -8.50 10.76 8.23
CA LEU A 143 -7.81 9.55 7.77
C LEU A 143 -8.30 8.26 8.47
N ILE A 144 -9.40 8.33 9.22
CA ILE A 144 -9.97 7.18 9.93
C ILE A 144 -11.16 6.64 9.14
N PHE A 145 -11.08 5.41 8.67
CA PHE A 145 -12.12 4.76 7.88
C PHE A 145 -12.81 3.68 8.71
N THR A 146 -14.14 3.61 8.61
CA THR A 146 -15.00 2.72 9.36
C THR A 146 -15.99 2.03 8.43
N SER A 147 -16.62 0.95 8.87
CA SER A 147 -17.66 0.29 8.09
C SER A 147 -18.87 1.19 7.79
N GLY A 148 -19.07 2.26 8.57
CA GLY A 148 -20.12 3.25 8.32
C GLY A 148 -19.87 4.14 7.09
N ASP A 149 -18.63 4.20 6.60
CA ASP A 149 -18.27 4.99 5.42
C ASP A 149 -18.65 4.30 4.10
N LEU A 150 -19.07 3.02 4.15
CA LEU A 150 -19.41 2.20 2.99
C LEU A 150 -20.82 2.46 2.42
N SER A 151 -21.60 3.34 3.06
CA SER A 151 -22.98 3.68 2.68
C SER A 151 -23.10 4.63 1.49
#